data_AF-A0A1S3WFB5-F1
#
_entry.id   AF-A0A1S3WFB5-F1
#
_cell.length_a   1.000
_cell.length_b   1.000
_cell.length_c   1.000
_cell.angle_alpha   90.00
_cell.angle_beta   90.00
_cell.angle_gamma   90.00
#
_symmetry.space_group_name_H-M   'P 1'
#
loop_
_entity.id
_entity.type
_entity.pdbx_description
1 polymer ?
#
loop_
_entity_poly.entity_id
_entity_poly.type
_entity_poly.pdbx_seq_one_letter_code
_entity_poly.pdbx_strand_id
1 'polypeptide(L)'
;MTSPLCWGYSSKEQSASELVSSSAKAKGNQAQAKHHHRSKKRVQAWPPKHSMGRWRKQFTSGVFSELQAQVSEVQKKIQILEGDRKAFHESSQWNMKKNQDVIQHLREETRMLQLRLNELLRQALETLDYRLNHKVKELNALRHQLSLRQKRLEELQLQYNFRRLEINELQDSSTEVAKEEGLHLGNRLDAMEAEVMRAKRELEELHAVNQDALNARDIAKNQLQDLEEKVFRERKRRERYITECKKRAEERKLQTERMERKTQREHILLHSDDTLQENLQAKEKELKHRWSMYQMEMLFGKIKDATGVAESHAVVRRFLAQGETFTQLEQLKTENELRLKRLRQDRQRLQRELENHKYSGESRLVSEQKRKGELEQKLVAQEKRRSEAREELERALRAIQVARDGLEHLVGKLSGIREEGSDLFQKPLDPEHKDYLHNLLKIVERVMLNAQTQLQPHNLPDLLHYIAEREFHASLESKLPIFNTRIPLPLASATKDKFFDEEESEDEDNDVVTRTMLKLRSQKLVESRNKKRGRARRN
;
A
#
# COMPACT_ATOMS: atom_id res chain seq x y z
N MET A 1 10.84 38.67 -8.70
CA MET A 1 10.50 40.03 -8.23
C MET A 1 9.91 39.92 -6.82
N THR A 2 9.95 41.00 -6.03
CA THR A 2 9.01 41.39 -4.92
C THR A 2 8.14 40.30 -4.24
N SER A 3 8.06 40.19 -2.91
CA SER A 3 8.81 40.80 -1.79
C SER A 3 8.47 40.05 -0.48
N PRO A 4 9.33 40.01 0.55
CA PRO A 4 9.07 39.28 1.80
C PRO A 4 8.45 40.14 2.91
N LEU A 5 7.87 39.50 3.93
CA LEU A 5 7.60 40.13 5.24
C LEU A 5 7.97 39.19 6.40
N CYS A 6 8.82 39.68 7.30
CA CYS A 6 9.15 39.09 8.58
C CYS A 6 8.39 39.83 9.70
N TRP A 7 8.09 39.15 10.82
CA TRP A 7 8.13 39.67 12.20
C TRP A 7 8.16 38.43 13.11
N GLY A 8 9.29 38.10 13.76
CA GLY A 8 9.60 38.54 15.13
C GLY A 8 9.52 37.32 16.07
N TYR A 9 10.24 37.21 17.19
CA TYR A 9 11.29 38.08 17.76
C TYR A 9 12.34 37.20 18.49
N SER A 10 13.50 37.76 18.82
CA SER A 10 14.65 37.04 19.39
C SER A 10 14.57 36.89 20.91
N SER A 11 15.17 35.84 21.45
CA SER A 11 15.66 35.79 22.83
C SER A 11 16.88 34.86 22.90
N LYS A 12 18.02 35.43 23.31
CA LYS A 12 19.29 34.70 23.54
C LYS A 12 19.37 34.20 24.98
N GLU A 13 20.32 33.31 25.21
CA GLU A 13 20.81 32.93 26.54
C GLU A 13 21.30 34.17 27.31
N GLN A 14 21.27 34.15 28.66
CA GLN A 14 22.50 33.91 29.41
C GLN A 14 22.30 33.68 30.92
N SER A 15 23.38 33.17 31.48
CA SER A 15 23.68 32.65 32.82
C SER A 15 23.52 33.59 34.03
N ALA A 16 23.57 32.94 35.19
CA ALA A 16 24.27 33.33 36.42
C ALA A 16 23.48 34.00 37.56
N SER A 17 23.81 33.48 38.74
CA SER A 17 23.57 33.98 40.10
C SER A 17 24.16 35.37 40.36
N GLU A 18 23.57 36.16 41.27
CA GLU A 18 24.12 36.29 42.63
C GLU A 18 23.21 37.03 43.66
N LEU A 19 23.76 37.16 44.86
CA LEU A 19 23.25 37.56 46.18
C LEU A 19 22.75 39.03 46.33
N VAL A 20 22.29 39.31 47.56
CA VAL A 20 22.41 40.56 48.37
C VAL A 20 21.10 41.32 48.69
N SER A 21 20.98 41.63 49.99
CA SER A 21 19.91 42.34 50.69
C SER A 21 19.98 43.87 50.58
N SER A 22 18.83 44.57 50.63
CA SER A 22 18.64 45.95 51.17
C SER A 22 17.22 46.48 50.84
N SER A 23 16.71 47.63 51.31
CA SER A 23 16.74 48.23 52.67
C SER A 23 15.81 49.47 52.73
N ALA A 24 14.65 49.35 53.40
CA ALA A 24 13.89 50.40 54.12
C ALA A 24 13.35 51.71 53.42
N LYS A 25 12.34 52.30 54.10
CA LYS A 25 11.81 53.70 54.03
C LYS A 25 10.89 54.09 52.85
N ALA A 26 9.90 55.00 52.99
CA ALA A 26 9.24 55.61 54.17
C ALA A 26 8.02 56.51 53.78
N LYS A 27 7.28 57.01 54.81
CA LYS A 27 6.16 58.01 54.81
C LYS A 27 4.79 57.42 54.37
N GLY A 28 3.62 57.79 54.92
CA GLY A 28 3.17 58.69 56.02
C GLY A 28 1.62 58.57 56.14
N ASN A 29 0.80 59.37 56.86
CA ASN A 29 0.93 60.35 57.96
C ASN A 29 -0.53 60.77 58.39
N GLN A 30 -0.88 61.38 59.55
CA GLN A 30 -0.32 61.45 60.91
C GLN A 30 -1.29 62.23 61.87
N ALA A 31 -2.18 61.60 62.65
CA ALA A 31 -3.00 62.23 63.71
C ALA A 31 -3.17 61.28 64.93
N GLN A 32 -2.97 61.60 66.22
CA GLN A 32 -2.96 62.80 67.09
C GLN A 32 -4.23 63.05 67.94
N ALA A 33 -4.25 62.50 69.15
CA ALA A 33 -4.73 63.13 70.39
C ALA A 33 -4.28 62.30 71.61
N LYS A 34 -4.05 62.81 72.83
CA LYS A 34 -3.27 63.95 73.36
C LYS A 34 -3.49 63.92 74.89
N HIS A 35 -2.45 63.56 75.67
CA HIS A 35 -2.30 63.87 77.11
C HIS A 35 -3.35 63.28 78.11
N HIS A 36 -3.15 63.27 79.44
CA HIS A 36 -2.08 63.83 80.32
C HIS A 36 -1.54 62.80 81.34
N HIS A 37 -0.29 63.01 81.80
CA HIS A 37 0.17 62.51 83.10
C HIS A 37 -0.23 63.46 84.23
N ARG A 38 -0.38 62.96 85.47
CA ARG A 38 -0.18 63.78 86.68
C ARG A 38 0.47 62.97 87.80
N SER A 39 1.29 63.64 88.61
CA SER A 39 2.25 63.02 89.53
C SER A 39 1.90 63.19 91.02
N LYS A 40 2.49 62.28 91.82
CA LYS A 40 2.87 62.37 93.25
C LYS A 40 2.31 63.54 94.09
N LYS A 41 1.81 63.22 95.28
CA LYS A 41 2.15 63.97 96.51
C LYS A 41 2.10 63.09 97.77
N ARG A 42 2.96 63.41 98.75
CA ARG A 42 3.11 62.74 100.06
C ARG A 42 3.43 63.82 101.10
N VAL A 43 2.56 64.00 102.09
CA VAL A 43 2.72 64.88 103.27
C VAL A 43 1.95 64.16 104.39
N GLN A 44 2.57 63.56 105.40
CA GLN A 44 3.32 64.11 106.55
C GLN A 44 2.44 64.82 107.60
N ALA A 45 2.64 64.38 108.84
CA ALA A 45 1.92 64.62 110.10
C ALA A 45 1.69 66.09 110.54
N TRP A 46 1.03 66.29 111.71
CA TRP A 46 1.62 66.79 112.98
C TRP A 46 0.53 66.71 114.12
N PRO A 47 0.85 66.83 115.44
CA PRO A 47 0.32 65.87 116.43
C PRO A 47 -0.55 66.46 117.61
N PRO A 48 -0.42 66.15 118.94
CA PRO A 48 -1.58 65.75 119.77
C PRO A 48 -1.80 66.56 121.08
N LYS A 49 -2.79 66.19 121.93
CA LYS A 49 -2.64 65.91 123.40
C LYS A 49 -3.96 65.74 124.21
N HIS A 50 -3.84 64.94 125.28
CA HIS A 50 -4.59 64.80 126.57
C HIS A 50 -5.98 65.45 126.81
N SER A 51 -6.84 64.76 127.60
CA SER A 51 -7.17 65.10 129.01
C SER A 51 -8.51 64.51 129.48
N MET A 52 -8.74 64.42 130.79
CA MET A 52 -10.03 64.05 131.39
C MET A 52 -10.95 65.28 131.56
N GLY A 53 -12.27 65.09 131.53
CA GLY A 53 -13.23 66.16 131.85
C GLY A 53 -14.69 65.70 131.89
N ARG A 54 -15.24 65.52 133.09
CA ARG A 54 -16.68 65.28 133.29
C ARG A 54 -17.43 66.61 133.24
N TRP A 55 -18.39 66.74 132.32
CA TRP A 55 -19.55 67.63 132.49
C TRP A 55 -20.86 66.85 132.36
N ARG A 56 -21.93 67.38 132.94
CA ARG A 56 -23.20 66.68 133.24
C ARG A 56 -24.35 67.66 133.03
N LYS A 57 -25.54 67.13 132.70
CA LYS A 57 -26.84 67.84 132.60
C LYS A 57 -27.05 68.63 131.28
N GLN A 58 -28.28 68.78 130.74
CA GLN A 58 -29.55 68.04 130.95
C GLN A 58 -30.53 68.34 129.80
N PHE A 59 -31.25 67.32 129.31
CA PHE A 59 -32.46 67.39 128.44
C PHE A 59 -32.28 68.08 127.06
N THR A 60 -33.08 67.80 126.02
CA THR A 60 -34.31 66.97 125.90
C THR A 60 -34.11 65.74 125.01
N SER A 61 -34.57 64.56 125.46
CA SER A 61 -34.22 63.24 124.88
C SER A 61 -35.18 62.68 123.81
N GLY A 62 -36.09 63.49 123.27
CA GLY A 62 -37.03 63.07 122.21
C GLY A 62 -36.39 63.16 120.81
N VAL A 63 -36.39 64.38 120.25
CA VAL A 63 -35.99 64.69 118.86
C VAL A 63 -34.64 64.09 118.45
N PHE A 64 -33.66 64.05 119.35
CA PHE A 64 -32.34 63.49 119.05
C PHE A 64 -32.40 62.00 118.71
N SER A 65 -33.25 61.22 119.40
CA SER A 65 -33.41 59.78 119.18
C SER A 65 -34.02 59.48 117.80
N GLU A 66 -34.94 60.33 117.35
CA GLU A 66 -35.64 60.18 116.08
C GLU A 66 -34.79 60.65 114.89
N LEU A 67 -34.04 61.75 115.04
CA LEU A 67 -32.99 62.13 114.09
C LEU A 67 -31.91 61.04 113.99
N GLN A 68 -31.50 60.46 115.13
CA GLN A 68 -30.50 59.39 115.17
C GLN A 68 -31.03 58.10 114.54
N ALA A 69 -32.32 57.79 114.66
CA ALA A 69 -32.97 56.70 113.96
C ALA A 69 -32.90 56.90 112.43
N GLN A 70 -33.34 58.08 111.93
CA GLN A 70 -33.27 58.43 110.51
C GLN A 70 -31.84 58.43 109.96
N VAL A 71 -30.87 58.95 110.72
CA VAL A 71 -29.44 58.88 110.37
C VAL A 71 -28.97 57.42 110.30
N SER A 72 -29.40 56.55 111.22
CA SER A 72 -29.07 55.12 111.17
C SER A 72 -29.71 54.41 109.95
N GLU A 73 -30.89 54.85 109.52
CA GLU A 73 -31.57 54.33 108.34
C GLU A 73 -30.87 54.77 107.05
N VAL A 74 -30.51 56.05 106.94
CA VAL A 74 -29.69 56.59 105.85
C VAL A 74 -28.32 55.91 105.80
N GLN A 75 -27.68 55.66 106.95
CA GLN A 75 -26.43 54.90 107.03
C GLN A 75 -26.59 53.45 106.55
N LYS A 76 -27.65 52.74 106.95
CA LYS A 76 -27.97 51.40 106.42
C LYS A 76 -28.21 51.43 104.92
N LYS A 77 -28.94 52.44 104.42
CA LYS A 77 -29.25 52.61 102.99
C LYS A 77 -28.00 52.92 102.17
N ILE A 78 -27.08 53.74 102.69
CA ILE A 78 -25.74 53.93 102.13
C ILE A 78 -24.96 52.62 102.14
N GLN A 79 -24.94 51.88 103.25
CA GLN A 79 -24.21 50.61 103.36
C GLN A 79 -24.72 49.54 102.38
N ILE A 80 -26.03 49.47 102.15
CA ILE A 80 -26.65 48.62 101.13
C ILE A 80 -26.21 49.08 99.74
N LEU A 81 -26.36 50.37 99.39
CA LEU A 81 -25.93 50.91 98.09
C LEU A 81 -24.41 50.77 97.84
N GLU A 82 -23.59 50.79 98.90
CA GLU A 82 -22.16 50.48 98.80
C GLU A 82 -21.88 48.99 98.62
N GLY A 83 -22.72 48.12 99.17
CA GLY A 83 -22.74 46.68 98.91
C GLY A 83 -23.11 46.39 97.45
N ASP A 84 -24.22 46.95 96.97
CA ASP A 84 -24.69 46.84 95.60
C ASP A 84 -23.63 47.36 94.62
N ARG A 85 -23.00 48.51 94.91
CA ARG A 85 -21.89 49.07 94.12
C ARG A 85 -20.67 48.15 94.08
N LYS A 86 -20.34 47.46 95.19
CA LYS A 86 -19.24 46.48 95.23
C LYS A 86 -19.60 45.23 94.43
N ALA A 87 -20.76 44.63 94.67
CA ALA A 87 -21.24 43.45 93.95
C ALA A 87 -21.37 43.71 92.44
N PHE A 88 -21.86 44.89 92.04
CA PHE A 88 -21.89 45.31 90.64
C PHE A 88 -20.48 45.48 90.05
N HIS A 89 -19.54 46.06 90.80
CA HIS A 89 -18.15 46.18 90.33
C HIS A 89 -17.47 44.82 90.21
N GLU A 90 -17.62 43.93 91.20
CA GLU A 90 -17.09 42.57 91.20
C GLU A 90 -17.69 41.73 90.06
N SER A 91 -19.00 41.81 89.83
CA SER A 91 -19.68 41.21 88.68
C SER A 91 -19.17 41.79 87.36
N SER A 92 -18.95 43.10 87.25
CA SER A 92 -18.39 43.74 86.06
C SER A 92 -16.94 43.32 85.79
N GLN A 93 -16.11 43.19 86.83
CA GLN A 93 -14.72 42.70 86.73
C GLN A 93 -14.68 41.22 86.31
N TRP A 94 -15.55 40.39 86.90
CA TRP A 94 -15.69 38.98 86.55
C TRP A 94 -16.17 38.78 85.11
N ASN A 95 -17.18 39.53 84.67
CA ASN A 95 -17.66 39.52 83.29
C ASN A 95 -16.59 40.04 82.32
N MET A 96 -15.85 41.10 82.68
CA MET A 96 -14.73 41.58 81.85
C MET A 96 -13.63 40.53 81.72
N LYS A 97 -13.25 39.83 82.80
CA LYS A 97 -12.28 38.74 82.74
C LYS A 97 -12.79 37.59 81.87
N LYS A 98 -14.02 37.11 82.10
CA LYS A 98 -14.65 36.07 81.28
C LYS A 98 -14.67 36.45 79.79
N ASN A 99 -14.97 37.71 79.47
CA ASN A 99 -14.92 38.21 78.09
C ASN A 99 -13.50 38.29 77.53
N GLN A 100 -12.48 38.63 78.34
CA GLN A 100 -11.07 38.56 77.93
C GLN A 100 -10.63 37.11 77.66
N ASP A 101 -11.05 36.16 78.48
CA ASP A 101 -10.75 34.73 78.31
C ASP A 101 -11.42 34.18 77.02
N VAL A 102 -12.68 34.53 76.76
CA VAL A 102 -13.39 34.21 75.50
C VAL A 102 -12.74 34.86 74.28
N ILE A 103 -12.30 36.12 74.37
CA ILE A 103 -11.60 36.80 73.27
C ILE A 103 -10.23 36.17 72.99
N GLN A 104 -9.54 35.64 74.01
CA GLN A 104 -8.30 34.87 73.83
C GLN A 104 -8.59 33.55 73.09
N HIS A 105 -9.57 32.77 73.56
CA HIS A 105 -10.01 31.53 72.91
C HIS A 105 -10.35 31.73 71.43
N LEU A 106 -11.22 32.70 71.11
CA LEU A 106 -11.63 33.00 69.73
C LEU A 106 -10.44 33.44 68.85
N ARG A 107 -9.43 34.11 69.40
CA ARG A 107 -8.20 34.48 68.68
C ARG A 107 -7.31 33.27 68.41
N GLU A 108 -7.21 32.36 69.36
CA GLU A 108 -6.45 31.11 69.21
C GLU A 108 -7.13 30.18 68.20
N GLU A 109 -8.46 30.02 68.26
CA GLU A 109 -9.25 29.31 67.24
C GLU A 109 -9.07 29.94 65.86
N THR A 110 -9.18 31.26 65.73
CA THR A 110 -8.96 31.98 64.47
C THR A 110 -7.55 31.71 63.92
N ARG A 111 -6.52 31.73 64.78
CA ARG A 111 -5.13 31.42 64.39
C ARG A 111 -4.96 29.97 63.96
N MET A 112 -5.58 29.02 64.65
CA MET A 112 -5.53 27.59 64.29
C MET A 112 -6.27 27.31 62.97
N LEU A 113 -7.41 27.98 62.73
CA LEU A 113 -8.13 27.92 61.46
C LEU A 113 -7.32 28.54 60.31
N GLN A 114 -6.64 29.66 60.52
CA GLN A 114 -5.72 30.25 59.54
C GLN A 114 -4.54 29.32 59.20
N LEU A 115 -3.91 28.71 60.21
CA LEU A 115 -2.84 27.73 59.99
C LEU A 115 -3.33 26.50 59.22
N ARG A 116 -4.52 25.97 59.58
CA ARG A 116 -5.14 24.83 58.89
C ARG A 116 -5.52 25.16 57.44
N LEU A 117 -6.03 26.36 57.18
CA LEU A 117 -6.31 26.84 55.83
C LEU A 117 -5.02 26.94 54.99
N ASN A 118 -3.97 27.53 55.54
CA ASN A 118 -2.68 27.66 54.84
C ASN A 118 -2.06 26.29 54.50
N GLU A 119 -2.14 25.32 55.41
CA GLU A 119 -1.63 23.97 55.16
C GLU A 119 -2.48 23.21 54.12
N LEU A 120 -3.81 23.35 54.16
CA LEU A 120 -4.68 22.79 53.10
C LEU A 120 -4.42 23.44 51.73
N LEU A 121 -4.17 24.74 51.69
CA LEU A 121 -3.78 25.44 50.45
C LEU A 121 -2.41 24.97 49.94
N ARG A 122 -1.42 24.78 50.84
CA ARG A 122 -0.10 24.24 50.48
C ARG A 122 -0.20 22.83 49.89
N GLN A 123 -0.95 21.94 50.54
CA GLN A 123 -1.20 20.58 50.04
C GLN A 123 -1.96 20.58 48.70
N ALA A 124 -2.94 21.48 48.53
CA ALA A 124 -3.64 21.64 47.26
C ALA A 124 -2.69 22.06 46.13
N LEU A 125 -1.82 23.05 46.37
CA LEU A 125 -0.79 23.48 45.41
C LEU A 125 0.18 22.35 45.08
N GLU A 126 0.73 21.64 46.08
CA GLU A 126 1.65 20.52 45.86
C GLU A 126 1.02 19.38 45.02
N THR A 127 -0.27 19.07 45.22
CA THR A 127 -0.96 18.09 44.37
C THR A 127 -1.25 18.60 42.95
N LEU A 128 -1.48 19.90 42.77
CA LEU A 128 -1.65 20.52 41.46
C LEU A 128 -0.31 20.55 40.69
N ASP A 129 0.78 20.94 41.34
CA ASP A 129 2.13 20.93 40.76
C ASP A 129 2.56 19.51 40.38
N TYR A 130 2.29 18.50 41.21
CA TYR A 130 2.53 17.10 40.85
C TYR A 130 1.75 16.69 39.59
N ARG A 131 0.45 17.01 39.52
CA ARG A 131 -0.41 16.71 38.35
C ARG A 131 0.06 17.44 37.10
N LEU A 132 0.42 18.73 37.21
CA LEU A 132 0.96 19.55 36.13
C LEU A 132 2.27 18.93 35.60
N ASN A 133 3.21 18.61 36.48
CA ASN A 133 4.48 17.98 36.11
C ASN A 133 4.28 16.60 35.46
N HIS A 134 3.28 15.82 35.90
CA HIS A 134 2.91 14.56 35.23
C HIS A 134 2.42 14.82 33.80
N LYS A 135 1.52 15.80 33.59
CA LYS A 135 1.03 16.16 32.25
C LYS A 135 2.10 16.77 31.35
N VAL A 136 3.05 17.55 31.88
CA VAL A 136 4.21 18.03 31.12
C VAL A 136 5.10 16.87 30.68
N LYS A 137 5.30 15.85 31.52
CA LYS A 137 6.04 14.62 31.15
C LYS A 137 5.32 13.81 30.08
N GLU A 138 4.00 13.62 30.19
CA GLU A 138 3.18 12.99 29.14
C GLU A 138 3.29 13.73 27.80
N LEU A 139 3.11 15.06 27.80
CA LEU A 139 3.18 15.90 26.60
C LEU A 139 4.57 15.86 25.95
N ASN A 140 5.65 15.88 26.73
CA ASN A 140 7.01 15.76 26.21
C ASN A 140 7.28 14.38 25.60
N ALA A 141 6.78 13.29 26.22
CA ALA A 141 6.88 11.95 25.65
C ALA A 141 6.10 11.83 24.33
N LEU A 142 4.87 12.37 24.26
CA LEU A 142 4.07 12.42 23.04
C LEU A 142 4.73 13.28 21.94
N ARG A 143 5.30 14.44 22.29
CA ARG A 143 6.05 15.31 21.37
C ARG A 143 7.29 14.60 20.79
N HIS A 144 8.00 13.83 21.61
CA HIS A 144 9.11 13.00 21.13
C HIS A 144 8.63 11.88 20.19
N GLN A 145 7.56 11.16 20.54
CA GLN A 145 6.97 10.16 19.64
C GLN A 145 6.48 10.75 18.31
N LEU A 146 5.91 11.97 18.31
CA LEU A 146 5.52 12.67 17.10
C LEU A 146 6.74 12.99 16.22
N SER A 147 7.83 13.49 16.80
CA SER A 147 9.07 13.74 16.07
C SER A 147 9.67 12.46 15.46
N LEU A 148 9.64 11.34 16.18
CA LEU A 148 10.07 10.04 15.64
C LEU A 148 9.17 9.56 14.48
N ARG A 149 7.85 9.74 14.60
CA ARG A 149 6.90 9.40 13.52
C ARG A 149 7.05 10.32 12.30
N GLN A 150 7.36 11.61 12.49
CA GLN A 150 7.67 12.56 11.42
C GLN A 150 8.92 12.15 10.65
N LYS A 151 10.05 11.92 11.34
CA LYS A 151 11.29 11.42 10.72
C LYS A 151 11.08 10.12 9.95
N ARG A 152 10.31 9.17 10.51
CA ARG A 152 10.02 7.91 9.83
C ARG A 152 9.12 8.09 8.59
N LEU A 153 8.25 9.10 8.58
CA LEU A 153 7.45 9.45 7.42
C LEU A 153 8.31 10.13 6.33
N GLU A 154 9.23 11.02 6.71
CA GLU A 154 10.23 11.63 5.82
C GLU A 154 11.13 10.55 5.17
N GLU A 155 11.66 9.61 5.96
CA GLU A 155 12.43 8.45 5.46
C GLU A 155 11.66 7.64 4.41
N LEU A 156 10.37 7.35 4.67
CA LEU A 156 9.53 6.58 3.76
C LEU A 156 9.16 7.36 2.50
N GLN A 157 8.98 8.68 2.59
CA GLN A 157 8.80 9.56 1.43
C GLN A 157 10.05 9.60 0.55
N LEU A 158 11.24 9.69 1.14
CA LEU A 158 12.51 9.63 0.40
C LEU A 158 12.69 8.26 -0.28
N GLN A 159 12.41 7.16 0.41
CA GLN A 159 12.46 5.81 -0.18
C GLN A 159 11.44 5.61 -1.31
N TYR A 160 10.24 6.17 -1.20
CA TYR A 160 9.25 6.16 -2.27
C TYR A 160 9.70 6.98 -3.48
N ASN A 161 10.19 8.20 -3.26
CA ASN A 161 10.66 9.08 -4.33
C ASN A 161 11.87 8.46 -5.07
N PHE A 162 12.81 7.87 -4.34
CA PHE A 162 13.97 7.17 -4.93
C PHE A 162 13.53 5.98 -5.81
N ARG A 163 12.68 5.09 -5.29
CA ARG A 163 12.14 3.96 -6.06
C ARG A 163 11.34 4.40 -7.29
N ARG A 164 10.66 5.56 -7.23
CA ARG A 164 9.95 6.11 -8.38
C ARG A 164 10.91 6.61 -9.46
N LEU A 165 12.07 7.17 -9.08
CA LEU A 165 13.12 7.54 -10.03
C LEU A 165 13.76 6.28 -10.64
N GLU A 166 14.13 5.27 -9.84
CA GLU A 166 14.64 3.99 -10.36
C GLU A 166 13.67 3.35 -11.39
N ILE A 167 12.37 3.34 -11.10
CA ILE A 167 11.34 2.79 -12.01
C ILE A 167 11.23 3.61 -13.30
N ASN A 168 11.29 4.95 -13.20
CA ASN A 168 11.26 5.81 -14.38
C ASN A 168 12.52 5.61 -15.24
N GLU A 169 13.72 5.62 -14.66
CA GLU A 169 14.99 5.42 -15.37
C GLU A 169 15.04 4.04 -16.08
N LEU A 170 14.52 3.00 -15.43
CA LEU A 170 14.37 1.67 -16.04
C LEU A 170 13.28 1.61 -17.13
N GLN A 171 12.25 2.44 -17.05
CA GLN A 171 11.26 2.56 -18.13
C GLN A 171 11.82 3.33 -19.32
N ASP A 172 12.42 4.50 -19.09
CA ASP A 172 12.97 5.37 -20.12
C ASP A 172 14.03 4.63 -20.94
N SER A 173 15.03 4.04 -20.28
CA SER A 173 16.08 3.23 -20.93
C SER A 173 15.52 2.00 -21.68
N SER A 174 14.49 1.34 -21.15
CA SER A 174 13.79 0.26 -21.85
C SER A 174 13.05 0.77 -23.10
N THR A 175 12.50 1.99 -23.08
CA THR A 175 11.93 2.60 -24.30
C THR A 175 13.00 3.05 -25.29
N GLU A 176 14.19 3.44 -24.84
CA GLU A 176 15.31 3.81 -25.71
C GLU A 176 15.83 2.59 -26.45
N VAL A 177 16.14 1.49 -25.75
CA VAL A 177 16.51 0.21 -26.38
C VAL A 177 15.44 -0.24 -27.38
N ALA A 178 14.15 -0.17 -27.04
CA ALA A 178 13.08 -0.54 -27.96
C ALA A 178 13.00 0.36 -29.22
N LYS A 179 13.37 1.65 -29.12
CA LYS A 179 13.46 2.56 -30.28
C LYS A 179 14.69 2.23 -31.14
N GLU A 180 15.84 1.97 -30.51
CA GLU A 180 17.08 1.60 -31.20
C GLU A 180 16.95 0.26 -31.93
N GLU A 181 16.39 -0.76 -31.28
CA GLU A 181 16.05 -2.04 -31.90
C GLU A 181 15.08 -1.85 -33.07
N GLY A 182 14.03 -1.03 -32.90
CA GLY A 182 13.08 -0.70 -33.97
C GLY A 182 13.75 -0.05 -35.19
N LEU A 183 14.62 0.94 -34.98
CA LEU A 183 15.39 1.60 -36.03
C LEU A 183 16.37 0.64 -36.72
N HIS A 184 17.09 -0.19 -35.96
CA HIS A 184 18.00 -1.20 -36.50
C HIS A 184 17.26 -2.27 -37.33
N LEU A 185 16.09 -2.72 -36.88
CA LEU A 185 15.24 -3.65 -37.62
C LEU A 185 14.67 -3.02 -38.91
N GLY A 186 14.26 -1.75 -38.86
CA GLY A 186 13.85 -0.98 -40.05
C GLY A 186 14.96 -0.87 -41.09
N ASN A 187 16.13 -0.35 -40.70
CA ASN A 187 17.31 -0.23 -41.56
C ASN A 187 17.73 -1.58 -42.18
N ARG A 188 17.55 -2.68 -41.45
CA ARG A 188 17.83 -4.04 -41.93
C ARG A 188 16.78 -4.54 -42.93
N LEU A 189 15.50 -4.20 -42.73
CA LEU A 189 14.44 -4.49 -43.68
C LEU A 189 14.69 -3.75 -45.00
N ASP A 190 14.95 -2.44 -44.93
CA ASP A 190 15.27 -1.59 -46.10
C ASP A 190 16.46 -2.13 -46.91
N ALA A 191 17.51 -2.58 -46.20
CA ALA A 191 18.68 -3.21 -46.83
C ALA A 191 18.33 -4.53 -47.55
N MET A 192 17.52 -5.39 -46.92
CA MET A 192 17.07 -6.65 -47.53
C MET A 192 16.12 -6.41 -48.71
N GLU A 193 15.24 -5.41 -48.64
CA GLU A 193 14.40 -5.01 -49.77
C GLU A 193 15.24 -4.46 -50.94
N ALA A 194 16.29 -3.68 -50.65
CA ALA A 194 17.25 -3.21 -51.65
C ALA A 194 18.10 -4.34 -52.26
N GLU A 195 18.35 -5.44 -51.53
CA GLU A 195 18.95 -6.67 -52.08
C GLU A 195 17.98 -7.42 -52.99
N VAL A 196 16.73 -7.64 -52.54
CA VAL A 196 15.67 -8.28 -53.36
C VAL A 196 15.40 -7.49 -54.65
N MET A 197 15.40 -6.15 -54.58
CA MET A 197 15.21 -5.30 -55.75
C MET A 197 16.44 -5.21 -56.67
N ARG A 198 17.65 -5.57 -56.20
CA ARG A 198 18.82 -5.77 -57.07
C ARG A 198 18.73 -7.12 -57.78
N ALA A 199 18.54 -8.21 -57.03
CA ALA A 199 18.41 -9.56 -57.57
C ALA A 199 17.29 -9.71 -58.61
N LYS A 200 16.17 -8.97 -58.47
CA LYS A 200 15.11 -8.90 -59.51
C LYS A 200 15.62 -8.31 -60.83
N ARG A 201 16.33 -7.18 -60.80
CA ARG A 201 16.88 -6.54 -62.02
C ARG A 201 17.94 -7.42 -62.67
N GLU A 202 18.84 -8.01 -61.86
CA GLU A 202 19.84 -8.97 -62.34
C GLU A 202 19.19 -10.17 -63.05
N LEU A 203 18.04 -10.66 -62.54
CA LEU A 203 17.28 -11.74 -63.18
C LEU A 203 16.54 -11.29 -64.46
N GLU A 204 16.03 -10.06 -64.50
CA GLU A 204 15.44 -9.45 -65.71
C GLU A 204 16.49 -9.25 -66.81
N GLU A 205 17.68 -8.73 -66.47
CA GLU A 205 18.84 -8.57 -67.36
C GLU A 205 19.34 -9.92 -67.89
N LEU A 206 19.52 -10.92 -67.02
CA LEU A 206 19.88 -12.28 -67.42
C LEU A 206 18.81 -12.94 -68.30
N HIS A 207 17.53 -12.63 -68.08
CA HIS A 207 16.47 -13.15 -68.95
C HIS A 207 16.54 -12.53 -70.35
N ALA A 208 16.80 -11.23 -70.47
CA ALA A 208 16.99 -10.56 -71.76
C ALA A 208 18.20 -11.14 -72.52
N VAL A 209 19.36 -11.27 -71.87
CA VAL A 209 20.56 -11.88 -72.47
C VAL A 209 20.30 -13.33 -72.93
N ASN A 210 19.50 -14.09 -72.19
CA ASN A 210 19.10 -15.45 -72.60
C ASN A 210 18.15 -15.43 -73.81
N GLN A 211 17.21 -14.48 -73.89
CA GLN A 211 16.36 -14.31 -75.08
C GLN A 211 17.21 -13.96 -76.32
N ASP A 212 18.18 -13.05 -76.19
CA ASP A 212 19.11 -12.71 -77.28
C ASP A 212 19.99 -13.90 -77.70
N ALA A 213 20.47 -14.71 -76.74
CA ALA A 213 21.21 -15.93 -77.03
C ALA A 213 20.36 -16.98 -77.78
N LEU A 214 19.07 -17.12 -77.44
CA LEU A 214 18.12 -17.98 -78.15
C LEU A 214 17.85 -17.45 -79.58
N ASN A 215 17.63 -16.15 -79.73
CA ASN A 215 17.45 -15.49 -81.02
C ASN A 215 18.69 -15.70 -81.92
N ALA A 216 19.90 -15.48 -81.39
CA ALA A 216 21.15 -15.68 -82.11
C ALA A 216 21.37 -17.15 -82.52
N ARG A 217 21.06 -18.12 -81.63
CA ARG A 217 21.09 -19.55 -81.94
C ARG A 217 20.16 -19.90 -83.10
N ASP A 218 18.94 -19.40 -83.10
CA ASP A 218 17.93 -19.76 -84.11
C ASP A 218 18.20 -19.06 -85.45
N ILE A 219 18.74 -17.85 -85.45
CA ILE A 219 19.32 -17.21 -86.65
C ILE A 219 20.45 -18.06 -87.22
N ALA A 220 21.42 -18.48 -86.40
CA ALA A 220 22.55 -19.31 -86.85
C ALA A 220 22.10 -20.68 -87.38
N LYS A 221 21.10 -21.30 -86.74
CA LYS A 221 20.48 -22.56 -87.19
C LYS A 221 19.81 -22.41 -88.56
N ASN A 222 19.04 -21.33 -88.76
CA ASN A 222 18.40 -21.04 -90.03
C ASN A 222 19.46 -20.78 -91.13
N GLN A 223 20.51 -20.00 -90.85
CA GLN A 223 21.63 -19.79 -91.78
C GLN A 223 22.36 -21.08 -92.15
N LEU A 224 22.55 -22.00 -91.19
CA LEU A 224 23.14 -23.32 -91.44
C LEU A 224 22.27 -24.15 -92.39
N GLN A 225 20.96 -24.27 -92.12
CA GLN A 225 20.03 -24.99 -93.02
C GLN A 225 20.07 -24.40 -94.44
N ASP A 226 20.07 -23.08 -94.54
CA ASP A 226 20.08 -22.34 -95.80
C ASP A 226 21.38 -22.61 -96.61
N LEU A 227 22.50 -22.86 -95.92
CA LEU A 227 23.78 -23.28 -96.52
C LEU A 227 23.81 -24.77 -96.87
N GLU A 228 23.30 -25.64 -96.00
CA GLU A 228 23.18 -27.09 -96.25
C GLU A 228 22.31 -27.35 -97.50
N GLU A 229 21.19 -26.65 -97.64
CA GLU A 229 20.36 -26.73 -98.84
C GLU A 229 21.08 -26.25 -100.12
N LYS A 230 21.88 -25.18 -100.04
CA LYS A 230 22.68 -24.68 -101.18
C LYS A 230 23.74 -25.73 -101.57
N VAL A 231 24.44 -26.31 -100.60
CA VAL A 231 25.42 -27.39 -100.81
C VAL A 231 24.76 -28.64 -101.38
N PHE A 232 23.59 -29.03 -100.88
CA PHE A 232 22.82 -30.17 -101.40
C PHE A 232 22.34 -29.94 -102.84
N ARG A 233 21.83 -28.73 -103.15
CA ARG A 233 21.42 -28.33 -104.52
C ARG A 233 22.60 -28.39 -105.50
N GLU A 234 23.75 -27.84 -105.12
CA GLU A 234 24.97 -27.89 -105.95
C GLU A 234 25.55 -29.30 -106.07
N ARG A 235 25.56 -30.10 -104.99
CA ARG A 235 25.94 -31.52 -105.05
C ARG A 235 25.05 -32.28 -106.04
N LYS A 236 23.72 -32.14 -105.94
CA LYS A 236 22.75 -32.76 -106.85
C LYS A 236 22.84 -32.23 -108.29
N ARG A 237 23.45 -31.07 -108.52
CA ARG A 237 23.80 -30.54 -109.86
C ARG A 237 25.08 -31.18 -110.41
N ARG A 238 26.13 -31.28 -109.58
CA ARG A 238 27.40 -31.93 -109.91
C ARG A 238 27.23 -33.42 -110.16
N GLU A 239 26.43 -34.12 -109.36
CA GLU A 239 26.10 -35.53 -109.56
C GLU A 239 25.40 -35.75 -110.91
N ARG A 240 24.43 -34.90 -111.29
CA ARG A 240 23.82 -34.93 -112.64
C ARG A 240 24.87 -34.75 -113.75
N TYR A 241 25.70 -33.71 -113.66
CA TYR A 241 26.77 -33.47 -114.64
C TYR A 241 27.76 -34.65 -114.73
N ILE A 242 28.16 -35.24 -113.60
CA ILE A 242 29.01 -36.43 -113.56
C ILE A 242 28.31 -37.63 -114.22
N THR A 243 27.01 -37.84 -114.00
CA THR A 243 26.29 -38.93 -114.68
C THR A 243 26.17 -38.73 -116.19
N GLU A 244 26.01 -37.50 -116.69
CA GLU A 244 26.08 -37.23 -118.12
C GLU A 244 27.48 -37.44 -118.69
N CYS A 245 28.52 -36.99 -117.99
CA CYS A 245 29.91 -37.19 -118.40
C CYS A 245 30.30 -38.67 -118.38
N LYS A 246 29.79 -39.46 -117.43
CA LYS A 246 29.91 -40.93 -117.43
C LYS A 246 29.21 -41.54 -118.63
N LYS A 247 27.96 -41.20 -118.92
CA LYS A 247 27.25 -41.68 -120.13
C LYS A 247 28.04 -41.37 -121.41
N ARG A 248 28.48 -40.12 -121.60
CA ARG A 248 29.31 -39.71 -122.75
C ARG A 248 30.67 -40.43 -122.81
N ALA A 249 31.22 -40.85 -121.67
CA ALA A 249 32.43 -41.65 -121.60
C ALA A 249 32.17 -43.14 -121.88
N GLU A 250 31.05 -43.69 -121.41
CA GLU A 250 30.59 -45.07 -121.67
C GLU A 250 30.17 -45.25 -123.14
N GLU A 251 29.52 -44.26 -123.75
CA GLU A 251 29.21 -44.17 -125.18
C GLU A 251 30.50 -44.19 -126.02
N ARG A 252 31.50 -43.36 -125.65
CA ARG A 252 32.82 -43.38 -126.30
C ARG A 252 33.59 -44.67 -126.02
N LYS A 253 33.51 -45.26 -124.83
CA LYS A 253 34.09 -46.57 -124.54
C LYS A 253 33.44 -47.66 -125.38
N LEU A 254 32.12 -47.62 -125.58
CA LEU A 254 31.42 -48.53 -126.50
C LEU A 254 31.82 -48.32 -127.97
N GLN A 255 32.37 -47.15 -128.34
CA GLN A 255 32.99 -46.92 -129.64
C GLN A 255 34.45 -47.42 -129.68
N THR A 256 35.28 -47.15 -128.68
CA THR A 256 36.67 -47.66 -128.65
C THR A 256 36.73 -49.17 -128.44
N GLU A 257 35.87 -49.76 -127.61
CA GLU A 257 35.80 -51.21 -127.39
C GLU A 257 35.33 -51.98 -128.64
N ARG A 258 34.65 -51.30 -129.59
CA ARG A 258 34.39 -51.84 -130.95
C ARG A 258 35.63 -51.82 -131.85
N MET A 259 36.62 -50.98 -131.54
CA MET A 259 37.91 -50.86 -132.24
C MET A 259 39.03 -51.69 -131.56
N GLU A 260 39.02 -51.79 -130.23
CA GLU A 260 40.07 -52.40 -129.40
C GLU A 260 40.05 -53.95 -129.41
N ARG A 261 38.99 -54.58 -129.93
CA ARG A 261 38.90 -56.04 -130.13
C ARG A 261 39.79 -56.56 -131.27
N LYS A 262 40.99 -55.97 -131.47
CA LYS A 262 41.97 -56.31 -132.52
C LYS A 262 43.46 -56.27 -132.14
N THR A 263 43.86 -55.87 -130.93
CA THR A 263 45.29 -55.85 -130.50
C THR A 263 45.49 -56.35 -129.07
N GLN A 264 46.70 -56.85 -128.74
CA GLN A 264 46.95 -57.75 -127.61
C GLN A 264 48.15 -57.33 -126.71
N ARG A 265 47.98 -57.50 -125.39
CA ARG A 265 48.88 -58.11 -124.36
C ARG A 265 50.34 -57.66 -124.09
N GLU A 266 50.84 -58.13 -122.93
CA GLU A 266 52.26 -58.49 -122.57
C GLU A 266 53.26 -57.35 -122.22
N HIS A 267 54.24 -57.48 -121.28
CA HIS A 267 54.45 -58.42 -120.15
C HIS A 267 55.57 -57.97 -119.14
N ILE A 268 55.54 -58.49 -117.89
CA ILE A 268 56.65 -58.87 -116.94
C ILE A 268 57.71 -57.84 -116.44
N LEU A 269 58.03 -57.86 -115.12
CA LEU A 269 59.36 -57.82 -114.44
C LEU A 269 59.18 -57.56 -112.90
N LEU A 270 60.12 -57.81 -111.95
CA LEU A 270 60.76 -59.07 -111.48
C LEU A 270 61.20 -58.96 -109.98
N HIS A 271 61.03 -60.05 -109.19
CA HIS A 271 61.92 -60.62 -108.12
C HIS A 271 62.35 -59.82 -106.85
N SER A 272 62.75 -60.42 -105.70
CA SER A 272 62.82 -61.85 -105.20
C SER A 272 62.90 -61.94 -103.66
N ASP A 273 62.81 -63.15 -103.09
CA ASP A 273 62.70 -63.49 -101.65
C ASP A 273 64.01 -63.60 -100.81
N ASP A 274 63.84 -63.92 -99.51
CA ASP A 274 64.84 -64.08 -98.42
C ASP A 274 65.84 -65.25 -98.57
N THR A 275 66.99 -65.20 -97.82
CA THR A 275 67.27 -66.11 -96.67
C THR A 275 68.68 -65.94 -96.05
N LEU A 276 68.69 -65.70 -94.72
CA LEU A 276 69.69 -65.95 -93.65
C LEU A 276 71.13 -66.43 -93.94
N GLN A 277 72.09 -65.87 -93.18
CA GLN A 277 73.27 -66.62 -92.66
C GLN A 277 73.61 -66.16 -91.23
N GLU A 278 74.16 -67.05 -90.40
CA GLU A 278 74.41 -66.81 -88.97
C GLU A 278 75.85 -66.44 -88.60
N ASN A 279 76.01 -65.77 -87.45
CA ASN A 279 77.27 -65.65 -86.73
C ASN A 279 77.01 -65.68 -85.21
N LEU A 280 77.88 -66.32 -84.42
CA LEU A 280 77.64 -66.66 -83.01
C LEU A 280 78.57 -65.90 -82.05
N GLN A 281 78.31 -66.02 -80.74
CA GLN A 281 78.99 -65.37 -79.61
C GLN A 281 78.87 -63.83 -79.48
N ALA A 282 78.72 -63.07 -80.57
CA ALA A 282 78.29 -61.65 -80.47
C ALA A 282 76.85 -61.54 -79.95
N LYS A 283 75.96 -62.39 -80.48
CA LYS A 283 74.51 -62.39 -80.20
C LYS A 283 74.16 -62.49 -78.72
N GLU A 284 74.92 -63.16 -77.85
CA GLU A 284 74.49 -63.38 -76.46
C GLU A 284 74.56 -62.11 -75.60
N LYS A 285 75.63 -61.31 -75.75
CA LYS A 285 75.75 -60.01 -75.07
C LYS A 285 74.75 -59.01 -75.65
N GLU A 286 74.56 -59.02 -76.95
CA GLU A 286 73.53 -58.20 -77.62
C GLU A 286 72.13 -58.59 -77.13
N LEU A 287 71.76 -59.88 -77.11
CA LEU A 287 70.48 -60.38 -76.61
C LEU A 287 70.25 -60.00 -75.15
N LYS A 288 71.26 -60.03 -74.28
CA LYS A 288 71.12 -59.57 -72.89
C LYS A 288 70.86 -58.06 -72.80
N HIS A 289 71.51 -57.23 -73.62
CA HIS A 289 71.22 -55.79 -73.70
C HIS A 289 69.85 -55.50 -74.33
N ARG A 290 69.48 -56.25 -75.38
CA ARG A 290 68.23 -56.13 -76.14
C ARG A 290 67.03 -56.63 -75.34
N TRP A 291 67.20 -57.67 -74.53
CA TRP A 291 66.23 -58.13 -73.53
C TRP A 291 66.08 -57.13 -72.38
N SER A 292 67.19 -56.57 -71.88
CA SER A 292 67.15 -55.50 -70.86
C SER A 292 66.44 -54.24 -71.39
N MET A 293 66.74 -53.81 -72.62
CA MET A 293 66.01 -52.75 -73.31
C MET A 293 64.55 -53.08 -73.51
N TYR A 294 64.21 -54.28 -73.99
CA TYR A 294 62.82 -54.70 -74.16
C TYR A 294 62.06 -54.75 -72.82
N GLN A 295 62.68 -55.21 -71.74
CA GLN A 295 62.09 -55.14 -70.40
C GLN A 295 61.88 -53.69 -69.94
N MET A 296 62.86 -52.81 -70.14
CA MET A 296 62.76 -51.39 -69.82
C MET A 296 61.64 -50.71 -70.64
N GLU A 297 61.55 -51.01 -71.93
CA GLU A 297 60.56 -50.50 -72.87
C GLU A 297 59.15 -51.03 -72.58
N MET A 298 59.01 -52.29 -72.21
CA MET A 298 57.74 -52.89 -71.73
C MET A 298 57.28 -52.30 -70.38
N LEU A 299 58.22 -51.95 -69.49
CA LEU A 299 57.89 -51.26 -68.24
C LEU A 299 57.49 -49.80 -68.50
N PHE A 300 58.24 -49.07 -69.32
CA PHE A 300 57.86 -47.71 -69.73
C PHE A 300 56.57 -47.68 -70.56
N GLY A 301 56.28 -48.70 -71.37
CA GLY A 301 55.02 -48.87 -72.09
C GLY A 301 53.83 -48.92 -71.14
N LYS A 302 53.87 -49.81 -70.13
CA LYS A 302 52.83 -49.87 -69.09
C LYS A 302 52.64 -48.53 -68.36
N ILE A 303 53.71 -47.78 -68.13
CA ILE A 303 53.64 -46.44 -67.50
C ILE A 303 53.06 -45.40 -68.47
N LYS A 304 53.42 -45.43 -69.76
CA LYS A 304 52.82 -44.59 -70.82
C LYS A 304 51.32 -44.82 -70.92
N ASP A 305 50.88 -46.08 -70.96
CA ASP A 305 49.49 -46.47 -71.07
C ASP A 305 48.70 -46.00 -69.84
N ALA A 306 49.22 -46.25 -68.64
CA ALA A 306 48.61 -45.81 -67.39
C ALA A 306 48.59 -44.27 -67.19
N THR A 307 49.46 -43.52 -67.86
CA THR A 307 49.51 -42.04 -67.79
C THR A 307 48.90 -41.35 -69.01
N GLY A 308 48.49 -42.09 -70.04
CA GLY A 308 47.97 -41.56 -71.29
C GLY A 308 48.98 -40.67 -72.03
N VAL A 309 50.22 -41.15 -72.22
CA VAL A 309 51.32 -40.37 -72.82
C VAL A 309 52.06 -41.17 -73.91
N ALA A 310 52.15 -40.64 -75.12
CA ALA A 310 52.80 -41.32 -76.25
C ALA A 310 54.34 -41.47 -76.12
N GLU A 311 55.02 -40.55 -75.44
CA GLU A 311 56.49 -40.44 -75.42
C GLU A 311 57.06 -40.57 -73.99
N SER A 312 58.12 -41.37 -73.83
CA SER A 312 58.68 -41.73 -72.51
C SER A 312 59.19 -40.52 -71.72
N HIS A 313 59.74 -39.51 -72.41
CA HIS A 313 60.17 -38.26 -71.79
C HIS A 313 58.96 -37.42 -71.28
N ALA A 314 57.84 -37.45 -72.00
CA ALA A 314 56.64 -36.68 -71.62
C ALA A 314 55.98 -37.22 -70.33
N VAL A 315 56.16 -38.50 -70.01
CA VAL A 315 55.79 -39.08 -68.69
C VAL A 315 56.56 -38.36 -67.58
N VAL A 316 57.88 -38.27 -67.70
CA VAL A 316 58.74 -37.61 -66.71
C VAL A 316 58.40 -36.12 -66.59
N ARG A 317 58.10 -35.43 -67.71
CA ARG A 317 57.64 -34.03 -67.70
C ARG A 317 56.32 -33.87 -66.93
N ARG A 318 55.34 -34.78 -67.10
CA ARG A 318 54.10 -34.77 -66.31
C ARG A 318 54.35 -34.98 -64.82
N PHE A 319 55.14 -35.99 -64.44
CA PHE A 319 55.44 -36.25 -63.02
C PHE A 319 56.15 -35.07 -62.34
N LEU A 320 57.12 -34.43 -63.01
CA LEU A 320 57.80 -33.25 -62.47
C LEU A 320 56.84 -32.05 -62.32
N ALA A 321 56.02 -31.77 -63.33
CA ALA A 321 55.02 -30.69 -63.26
C ALA A 321 53.91 -30.96 -62.24
N GLN A 322 53.56 -32.23 -61.98
CA GLN A 322 52.56 -32.61 -60.98
C GLN A 322 53.06 -32.43 -59.53
N GLY A 323 54.37 -32.32 -59.30
CA GLY A 323 54.94 -32.11 -57.96
C GLY A 323 54.37 -30.88 -57.25
N GLU A 324 54.23 -29.76 -57.95
CA GLU A 324 53.64 -28.53 -57.41
C GLU A 324 52.14 -28.67 -57.14
N THR A 325 51.40 -29.35 -58.02
CA THR A 325 49.96 -29.61 -57.78
C THR A 325 49.75 -30.57 -56.60
N PHE A 326 50.68 -31.50 -56.37
CA PHE A 326 50.63 -32.41 -55.23
C PHE A 326 50.90 -31.68 -53.91
N THR A 327 51.91 -30.82 -53.84
CA THR A 327 52.19 -30.04 -52.61
C THR A 327 51.06 -29.05 -52.29
N GLN A 328 50.46 -28.42 -53.30
CA GLN A 328 49.27 -27.57 -53.12
C GLN A 328 48.05 -28.37 -52.60
N LEU A 329 47.82 -29.59 -53.11
CA LEU A 329 46.73 -30.45 -52.62
C LEU A 329 46.97 -30.96 -51.20
N GLU A 330 48.21 -31.31 -50.84
CA GLU A 330 48.59 -31.70 -49.48
C GLU A 330 48.45 -30.51 -48.50
N GLN A 331 48.83 -29.29 -48.92
CA GLN A 331 48.57 -28.05 -48.17
C GLN A 331 47.06 -27.85 -47.95
N LEU A 332 46.25 -27.79 -49.01
CA LEU A 332 44.80 -27.62 -48.93
C LEU A 332 44.12 -28.71 -48.07
N LYS A 333 44.62 -29.95 -48.12
CA LYS A 333 44.18 -31.04 -47.23
C LYS A 333 44.48 -30.73 -45.76
N THR A 334 45.72 -30.37 -45.42
CA THR A 334 46.09 -30.05 -44.03
C THR A 334 45.37 -28.81 -43.49
N GLU A 335 45.15 -27.79 -44.33
CA GLU A 335 44.35 -26.60 -43.98
C GLU A 335 42.89 -26.97 -43.73
N ASN A 336 42.27 -27.79 -44.59
CA ASN A 336 40.90 -28.25 -44.39
C ASN A 336 40.77 -29.15 -43.15
N GLU A 337 41.75 -29.99 -42.85
CA GLU A 337 41.79 -30.74 -41.60
C GLU A 337 41.86 -29.83 -40.37
N LEU A 338 42.71 -28.79 -40.40
CA LEU A 338 42.81 -27.80 -39.32
C LEU A 338 41.51 -27.01 -39.17
N ARG A 339 40.89 -26.59 -40.29
CA ARG A 339 39.60 -25.89 -40.31
C ARG A 339 38.47 -26.78 -39.77
N LEU A 340 38.45 -28.06 -40.14
CA LEU A 340 37.51 -29.06 -39.61
C LEU A 340 37.72 -29.31 -38.10
N LYS A 341 38.97 -29.35 -37.63
CA LYS A 341 39.29 -29.46 -36.19
C LYS A 341 38.79 -28.24 -35.41
N ARG A 342 39.01 -27.01 -35.91
CA ARG A 342 38.46 -25.76 -35.34
C ARG A 342 36.93 -25.77 -35.31
N LEU A 343 36.27 -25.96 -36.45
CA LEU A 343 34.81 -25.99 -36.55
C LEU A 343 34.14 -27.05 -35.64
N ARG A 344 34.81 -28.19 -35.39
CA ARG A 344 34.35 -29.20 -34.42
C ARG A 344 34.44 -28.69 -32.97
N GLN A 345 35.53 -27.99 -32.61
CA GLN A 345 35.70 -27.36 -31.30
C GLN A 345 34.71 -26.20 -31.09
N ASP A 346 34.53 -25.35 -32.09
CA ASP A 346 33.58 -24.22 -32.07
C ASP A 346 32.14 -24.73 -31.92
N ARG A 347 31.75 -25.77 -32.67
CA ARG A 347 30.45 -26.43 -32.49
C ARG A 347 30.28 -26.98 -31.07
N GLN A 348 31.29 -27.65 -30.52
CA GLN A 348 31.25 -28.15 -29.13
C GLN A 348 31.22 -27.04 -28.08
N ARG A 349 31.76 -25.86 -28.39
CA ARG A 349 31.69 -24.67 -27.53
C ARG A 349 30.28 -24.06 -27.57
N LEU A 350 29.79 -23.73 -28.75
CA LEU A 350 28.45 -23.17 -28.97
C LEU A 350 27.35 -24.08 -28.43
N GLN A 351 27.51 -25.40 -28.52
CA GLN A 351 26.56 -26.36 -27.95
C GLN A 351 26.51 -26.28 -26.41
N ARG A 352 27.65 -26.15 -25.72
CA ARG A 352 27.69 -25.94 -24.26
C ARG A 352 27.17 -24.56 -23.86
N GLU A 353 27.43 -23.52 -24.65
CA GLU A 353 26.88 -22.18 -24.43
C GLU A 353 25.34 -22.20 -24.59
N LEU A 354 24.80 -22.90 -25.59
CA LEU A 354 23.36 -23.14 -25.77
C LEU A 354 22.74 -23.91 -24.58
N GLU A 355 23.39 -24.99 -24.12
CA GLU A 355 22.94 -25.78 -22.96
C GLU A 355 22.92 -24.92 -21.68
N ASN A 356 23.99 -24.14 -21.44
CA ASN A 356 24.04 -23.18 -20.33
C ASN A 356 22.93 -22.13 -20.42
N HIS A 357 22.66 -21.56 -21.60
CA HIS A 357 21.60 -20.57 -21.78
C HIS A 357 20.19 -21.16 -21.60
N LYS A 358 19.93 -22.39 -22.04
CA LYS A 358 18.67 -23.10 -21.79
C LYS A 358 18.42 -23.27 -20.30
N TYR A 359 19.31 -23.97 -19.59
CA TYR A 359 19.10 -24.33 -18.19
C TYR A 359 19.18 -23.12 -17.23
N SER A 360 20.00 -22.11 -17.53
CA SER A 360 20.00 -20.86 -16.74
C SER A 360 18.78 -19.98 -17.03
N GLY A 361 18.25 -19.98 -18.26
CA GLY A 361 17.00 -19.32 -18.61
C GLY A 361 15.79 -19.95 -17.91
N GLU A 362 15.65 -21.28 -18.00
CA GLU A 362 14.60 -22.06 -17.33
C GLU A 362 14.63 -21.87 -15.80
N SER A 363 15.82 -21.97 -15.18
CA SER A 363 15.99 -21.76 -13.74
C SER A 363 15.55 -20.34 -13.29
N ARG A 364 15.93 -19.30 -14.06
CA ARG A 364 15.50 -17.92 -13.80
C ARG A 364 13.99 -17.77 -13.95
N LEU A 365 13.40 -18.29 -15.03
CA LEU A 365 11.95 -18.24 -15.28
C LEU A 365 11.16 -18.91 -14.15
N VAL A 366 11.60 -20.07 -13.66
CA VAL A 366 10.97 -20.75 -12.52
C VAL A 366 11.10 -19.94 -11.23
N SER A 367 12.24 -19.29 -10.98
CA SER A 367 12.40 -18.42 -9.80
C SER A 367 11.53 -17.17 -9.83
N GLU A 368 11.35 -16.53 -11.00
CA GLU A 368 10.46 -15.37 -11.13
C GLU A 368 8.98 -15.76 -11.15
N GLN A 369 8.61 -16.90 -11.74
CA GLN A 369 7.25 -17.46 -11.60
C GLN A 369 6.90 -17.73 -10.13
N LYS A 370 7.84 -18.29 -9.34
CA LYS A 370 7.66 -18.47 -7.90
C LYS A 370 7.52 -17.15 -7.17
N ARG A 371 8.39 -16.16 -7.44
CA ARG A 371 8.30 -14.81 -6.86
C ARG A 371 6.98 -14.12 -7.19
N LYS A 372 6.49 -14.26 -8.43
CA LYS A 372 5.16 -13.77 -8.85
C LYS A 372 4.04 -14.42 -8.04
N GLY A 373 4.02 -15.76 -7.94
CA GLY A 373 3.01 -16.47 -7.15
C GLY A 373 3.03 -16.09 -5.66
N GLU A 374 4.22 -15.87 -5.08
CA GLU A 374 4.35 -15.35 -3.71
C GLU A 374 3.82 -13.92 -3.56
N LEU A 375 3.97 -13.05 -4.57
CA LEU A 375 3.42 -11.70 -4.57
C LEU A 375 1.90 -11.69 -4.76
N GLU A 376 1.36 -12.56 -5.61
CA GLU A 376 -0.07 -12.75 -5.81
C GLU A 376 -0.75 -13.26 -4.52
N GLN A 377 -0.14 -14.23 -3.83
CA GLN A 377 -0.61 -14.69 -2.51
C GLN A 377 -0.58 -13.56 -1.46
N LYS A 378 0.49 -12.75 -1.44
CA LYS A 378 0.60 -11.58 -0.54
C LYS A 378 -0.45 -10.52 -0.87
N LEU A 379 -0.77 -10.29 -2.15
CA LEU A 379 -1.83 -9.39 -2.59
C LEU A 379 -3.19 -9.87 -2.09
N VAL A 380 -3.59 -11.11 -2.40
CA VAL A 380 -4.86 -11.71 -1.96
C VAL A 380 -5.02 -11.67 -0.43
N ALA A 381 -3.94 -11.95 0.31
CA ALA A 381 -3.96 -11.85 1.78
C ALA A 381 -4.19 -10.42 2.30
N GLN A 382 -3.64 -9.39 1.63
CA GLN A 382 -3.89 -7.99 2.00
C GLN A 382 -5.27 -7.51 1.53
N GLU A 383 -5.77 -7.99 0.40
CA GLU A 383 -7.14 -7.69 -0.05
C GLU A 383 -8.19 -8.28 0.89
N LYS A 384 -7.98 -9.50 1.40
CA LYS A 384 -8.83 -10.11 2.43
C LYS A 384 -8.83 -9.31 3.74
N ARG A 385 -7.65 -8.89 4.22
CA ARG A 385 -7.53 -7.99 5.38
C ARG A 385 -8.24 -6.65 5.16
N ARG A 386 -8.19 -6.12 3.93
CA ARG A 386 -8.88 -4.88 3.53
C ARG A 386 -10.40 -5.07 3.51
N SER A 387 -10.94 -6.23 3.12
CA SER A 387 -12.39 -6.50 3.24
C SER A 387 -12.81 -6.71 4.69
N GLU A 388 -12.05 -7.49 5.48
CA GLU A 388 -12.33 -7.73 6.91
C GLU A 388 -12.41 -6.40 7.69
N ALA A 389 -11.42 -5.52 7.50
CA ALA A 389 -11.40 -4.19 8.14
C ALA A 389 -12.50 -3.23 7.62
N ARG A 390 -12.96 -3.39 6.36
CA ARG A 390 -14.11 -2.61 5.83
C ARG A 390 -15.41 -3.06 6.46
N GLU A 391 -15.65 -4.37 6.58
CA GLU A 391 -16.83 -4.88 7.26
C GLU A 391 -16.85 -4.50 8.75
N GLU A 392 -15.69 -4.51 9.42
CA GLU A 392 -15.56 -4.01 10.79
C GLU A 392 -15.92 -2.53 10.91
N LEU A 393 -15.42 -1.68 10.01
CA LEU A 393 -15.77 -0.27 9.95
C LEU A 393 -17.27 -0.08 9.69
N GLU A 394 -17.87 -0.80 8.74
CA GLU A 394 -19.31 -0.72 8.51
C GLU A 394 -20.14 -1.23 9.71
N ARG A 395 -19.70 -2.30 10.39
CA ARG A 395 -20.34 -2.81 11.60
C ARG A 395 -20.30 -1.76 12.72
N ALA A 396 -19.17 -1.06 12.88
CA ALA A 396 -19.04 0.06 13.82
C ALA A 396 -19.92 1.26 13.43
N LEU A 397 -19.94 1.66 12.15
CA LEU A 397 -20.79 2.75 11.66
C LEU A 397 -22.29 2.45 11.85
N ARG A 398 -22.74 1.23 11.54
CA ARG A 398 -24.12 0.79 11.80
C ARG A 398 -24.46 0.84 13.30
N ALA A 399 -23.56 0.41 14.18
CA ALA A 399 -23.76 0.49 15.62
C ALA A 399 -23.81 1.94 16.14
N ILE A 400 -22.96 2.83 15.61
CA ILE A 400 -22.96 4.26 15.93
C ILE A 400 -24.26 4.93 15.46
N GLN A 401 -24.77 4.59 14.27
CA GLN A 401 -26.04 5.12 13.78
C GLN A 401 -27.20 4.67 14.67
N VAL A 402 -27.32 3.37 14.98
CA VAL A 402 -28.37 2.87 15.89
C VAL A 402 -28.30 3.49 17.28
N ALA A 403 -27.09 3.73 17.80
CA ALA A 403 -26.89 4.44 19.07
C ALA A 403 -27.28 5.93 18.98
N ARG A 404 -26.99 6.59 17.86
CA ARG A 404 -27.41 7.97 17.56
C ARG A 404 -28.94 8.06 17.51
N ASP A 405 -29.58 7.28 16.66
CA ASP A 405 -31.03 7.29 16.45
C ASP A 405 -31.77 6.98 17.78
N GLY A 406 -31.27 5.99 18.53
CA GLY A 406 -31.78 5.65 19.85
C GLY A 406 -31.65 6.79 20.88
N LEU A 407 -30.53 7.51 20.88
CA LEU A 407 -30.32 8.67 21.75
C LEU A 407 -31.17 9.88 21.33
N GLU A 408 -31.31 10.15 20.03
CA GLU A 408 -32.21 11.19 19.50
C GLU A 408 -33.67 10.91 19.93
N HIS A 409 -34.14 9.66 19.79
CA HIS A 409 -35.46 9.24 20.26
C HIS A 409 -35.63 9.33 21.80
N LEU A 410 -34.58 9.04 22.57
CA LEU A 410 -34.60 9.20 24.03
C LEU A 410 -34.67 10.68 24.43
N VAL A 411 -33.83 11.56 23.86
CA VAL A 411 -33.89 13.01 24.10
C VAL A 411 -35.28 13.56 23.74
N GLY A 412 -35.86 13.12 22.62
CA GLY A 412 -37.22 13.48 22.23
C GLY A 412 -38.27 13.10 23.27
N LYS A 413 -38.26 11.85 23.76
CA LYS A 413 -39.21 11.37 24.79
C LYS A 413 -39.01 12.02 26.16
N LEU A 414 -37.76 12.32 26.53
CA LEU A 414 -37.40 12.85 27.85
C LEU A 414 -37.58 14.38 27.96
N SER A 415 -37.84 15.07 26.84
CA SER A 415 -38.09 16.51 26.79
C SER A 415 -39.21 17.00 27.72
N GLY A 416 -40.19 16.15 28.03
CA GLY A 416 -41.30 16.45 28.94
C GLY A 416 -41.03 16.23 30.43
N ILE A 417 -39.87 15.69 30.83
CA ILE A 417 -39.47 15.48 32.25
C ILE A 417 -38.44 16.54 32.69
N ARG A 418 -38.55 17.75 32.12
CA ARG A 418 -37.50 18.77 32.18
C ARG A 418 -37.87 19.91 33.12
N GLU A 419 -36.91 20.34 33.94
CA GLU A 419 -36.98 21.56 34.74
C GLU A 419 -37.12 22.82 33.87
N GLU A 420 -38.06 23.68 34.23
CA GLU A 420 -38.07 25.07 33.78
C GLU A 420 -36.82 25.79 34.33
N GLY A 421 -35.96 26.25 33.42
CA GLY A 421 -34.72 26.97 33.76
C GLY A 421 -33.41 26.28 33.39
N SER A 422 -33.41 25.02 32.94
CA SER A 422 -32.16 24.34 32.53
C SER A 422 -31.67 24.79 31.14
N ASP A 423 -30.56 25.52 31.06
CA ASP A 423 -29.98 26.09 29.81
C ASP A 423 -29.67 25.08 28.70
N LEU A 424 -29.56 23.79 29.04
CA LEU A 424 -28.90 22.75 28.24
C LEU A 424 -29.53 22.41 26.88
N PHE A 425 -30.72 22.94 26.59
CA PHE A 425 -31.44 22.77 25.31
C PHE A 425 -31.73 24.10 24.61
N GLN A 426 -31.22 25.24 25.10
CA GLN A 426 -31.48 26.56 24.48
C GLN A 426 -30.78 26.73 23.12
N LYS A 427 -29.76 25.91 22.84
CA LYS A 427 -29.07 25.88 21.55
C LYS A 427 -29.31 24.53 20.88
N PRO A 428 -29.82 24.46 19.64
CA PRO A 428 -29.95 23.20 18.93
C PRO A 428 -28.57 22.55 18.77
N LEU A 429 -28.47 21.25 19.06
CA LEU A 429 -27.26 20.49 18.80
C LEU A 429 -27.07 20.33 17.29
N ASP A 430 -25.92 20.79 16.79
CA ASP A 430 -25.49 20.64 15.40
C ASP A 430 -25.30 19.16 15.03
N PRO A 431 -26.10 18.58 14.12
CA PRO A 431 -26.04 17.18 13.72
C PRO A 431 -24.73 16.74 13.02
N GLU A 432 -23.91 17.69 12.56
CA GLU A 432 -22.60 17.43 11.92
C GLU A 432 -21.43 17.57 12.90
N HIS A 433 -21.67 18.05 14.13
CA HIS A 433 -20.61 18.23 15.11
C HIS A 433 -20.04 16.90 15.62
N LYS A 434 -18.71 16.78 15.69
CA LYS A 434 -18.03 15.51 16.06
C LYS A 434 -18.47 14.94 17.41
N ASP A 435 -18.72 15.83 18.38
CA ASP A 435 -19.18 15.45 19.73
C ASP A 435 -20.72 15.31 19.85
N TYR A 436 -21.48 15.34 18.75
CA TYR A 436 -22.96 15.32 18.77
C TYR A 436 -23.51 14.13 19.58
N LEU A 437 -23.04 12.91 19.30
CA LEU A 437 -23.43 11.69 20.03
C LEU A 437 -23.08 11.76 21.53
N HIS A 438 -21.92 12.32 21.86
CA HIS A 438 -21.45 12.48 23.24
C HIS A 438 -22.27 13.55 24.00
N ASN A 439 -22.74 14.58 23.31
CA ASN A 439 -23.59 15.62 23.87
C ASN A 439 -25.04 15.14 24.04
N LEU A 440 -25.59 14.36 23.09
CA LEU A 440 -26.87 13.65 23.29
C LEU A 440 -26.80 12.73 24.52
N LEU A 441 -25.73 11.94 24.66
CA LEU A 441 -25.55 11.04 25.80
C LEU A 441 -25.53 11.79 27.15
N LYS A 442 -24.80 12.91 27.25
CA LYS A 442 -24.80 13.79 28.44
C LYS A 442 -26.17 14.35 28.79
N ILE A 443 -27.00 14.66 27.78
CA ILE A 443 -28.36 15.16 28.00
C ILE A 443 -29.24 14.03 28.56
N VAL A 444 -29.21 12.85 27.95
CA VAL A 444 -29.97 11.67 28.45
C VAL A 444 -29.53 11.30 29.87
N GLU A 445 -28.22 11.20 30.12
CA GLU A 445 -27.63 10.94 31.44
C GLU A 445 -28.15 11.93 32.50
N ARG A 446 -28.08 13.24 32.21
CA ARG A 446 -28.49 14.26 33.19
C ARG A 446 -29.99 14.30 33.44
N VAL A 447 -30.84 14.09 32.43
CA VAL A 447 -32.30 14.02 32.64
C VAL A 447 -32.67 12.73 33.40
N MET A 448 -32.01 11.60 33.12
CA MET A 448 -32.19 10.36 33.89
C MET A 448 -31.79 10.53 35.36
N LEU A 449 -30.64 11.17 35.64
CA LEU A 449 -30.20 11.47 37.01
C LEU A 449 -31.17 12.41 37.73
N ASN A 450 -31.72 13.41 37.04
CA ASN A 450 -32.72 14.30 37.63
C ASN A 450 -34.02 13.55 37.97
N ALA A 451 -34.57 12.80 37.02
CA ALA A 451 -35.74 11.94 37.26
C ALA A 451 -35.50 10.95 38.42
N GLN A 452 -34.28 10.41 38.56
CA GLN A 452 -33.91 9.57 39.69
C GLN A 452 -33.93 10.36 41.02
N THR A 453 -33.40 11.59 41.07
CA THR A 453 -33.47 12.43 42.28
C THR A 453 -34.88 12.89 42.62
N GLN A 454 -35.75 13.09 41.63
CA GLN A 454 -37.18 13.38 41.85
C GLN A 454 -37.94 12.17 42.40
N LEU A 455 -37.51 10.94 42.07
CA LEU A 455 -38.12 9.70 42.58
C LEU A 455 -37.58 9.28 43.95
N GLN A 456 -36.36 9.66 44.33
CA GLN A 456 -35.76 9.35 45.64
C GLN A 456 -36.60 9.70 46.89
N PRO A 457 -37.33 10.84 46.98
CA PRO A 457 -38.16 11.15 48.15
C PRO A 457 -39.50 10.39 48.20
N HIS A 458 -39.84 9.57 47.20
CA HIS A 458 -41.10 8.84 47.15
C HIS A 458 -40.93 7.34 47.46
N ASN A 459 -41.85 6.78 48.25
CA ASN A 459 -41.91 5.35 48.49
C ASN A 459 -42.23 4.62 47.18
N LEU A 460 -41.22 3.97 46.59
CA LEU A 460 -41.38 3.23 45.34
C LEU A 460 -42.48 2.14 45.39
N PRO A 461 -42.71 1.37 46.48
CA PRO A 461 -43.80 0.40 46.55
C PRO A 461 -45.19 1.07 46.47
N ASP A 462 -45.40 2.16 47.21
CA ASP A 462 -46.67 2.88 47.26
C ASP A 462 -46.97 3.55 45.91
N LEU A 463 -45.95 4.13 45.28
CA LEU A 463 -46.05 4.69 43.94
C LEU A 463 -46.34 3.63 42.88
N LEU A 464 -45.76 2.42 43.00
CA LEU A 464 -46.07 1.30 42.11
C LEU A 464 -47.50 0.76 42.33
N HIS A 465 -48.05 0.84 43.54
CA HIS A 465 -49.45 0.51 43.79
C HIS A 465 -50.38 1.53 43.11
N TYR A 466 -50.14 2.83 43.33
CA TYR A 466 -50.89 3.92 42.70
C TYR A 466 -50.81 3.89 41.16
N ILE A 467 -49.64 3.54 40.59
CA ILE A 467 -49.49 3.36 39.14
C ILE A 467 -50.31 2.16 38.61
N ALA A 468 -50.51 1.12 39.42
CA ALA A 468 -51.33 -0.04 39.07
C ALA A 468 -52.84 0.17 39.31
N GLU A 469 -53.25 1.26 39.94
CA GLU A 469 -54.67 1.60 40.14
C GLU A 469 -55.34 1.99 38.82
N ARG A 470 -56.56 1.48 38.62
CA ARG A 470 -57.30 1.64 37.36
C ARG A 470 -57.65 3.10 37.05
N GLU A 471 -57.77 3.94 38.08
CA GLU A 471 -58.07 5.37 37.97
C GLU A 471 -56.88 6.17 37.43
N PHE A 472 -55.65 5.81 37.82
CA PHE A 472 -54.43 6.40 37.26
C PHE A 472 -54.30 6.09 35.77
N HIS A 473 -54.57 4.84 35.37
CA HIS A 473 -54.61 4.42 33.98
C HIS A 473 -55.66 5.19 33.16
N ALA A 474 -56.91 5.31 33.63
CA ALA A 474 -57.95 6.08 32.95
C ALA A 474 -57.61 7.58 32.84
N SER A 475 -57.01 8.17 33.89
CA SER A 475 -56.52 9.55 33.89
C SER A 475 -55.40 9.78 32.87
N LEU A 476 -54.52 8.79 32.66
CA LEU A 476 -53.50 8.81 31.60
C LEU A 476 -54.12 8.65 30.20
N GLU A 477 -55.03 7.69 30.02
CA GLU A 477 -55.71 7.43 28.74
C GLU A 477 -56.44 8.67 28.21
N SER A 478 -57.11 9.42 29.09
CA SER A 478 -57.76 10.70 28.75
C SER A 478 -56.83 11.80 28.23
N LYS A 479 -55.50 11.61 28.32
CA LYS A 479 -54.47 12.61 27.97
C LYS A 479 -53.49 12.11 26.89
N LEU A 480 -53.77 10.98 26.23
CA LEU A 480 -52.91 10.45 25.16
C LEU A 480 -53.20 11.13 23.80
N PRO A 481 -52.18 11.41 22.97
CA PRO A 481 -52.39 11.79 21.58
C PRO A 481 -53.09 10.68 20.78
N ILE A 482 -53.92 11.07 19.81
CA ILE A 482 -54.80 10.17 19.03
C ILE A 482 -54.04 9.04 18.32
N PHE A 483 -52.76 9.25 17.98
CA PHE A 483 -51.90 8.31 17.24
C PHE A 483 -51.05 7.37 18.13
N ASN A 484 -51.36 7.26 19.43
CA ASN A 484 -50.48 6.60 20.40
C ASN A 484 -50.68 5.07 20.49
N THR A 485 -50.08 4.33 19.55
CA THR A 485 -50.11 2.85 19.48
C THR A 485 -49.31 2.20 20.62
N ARG A 486 -49.85 2.21 21.84
CA ARG A 486 -49.26 1.50 22.99
C ARG A 486 -49.57 0.01 22.92
N ILE A 487 -48.55 -0.82 23.17
CA ILE A 487 -48.74 -2.24 23.47
C ILE A 487 -49.50 -2.34 24.79
N PRO A 488 -50.62 -3.08 24.89
CA PRO A 488 -51.33 -3.26 26.15
C PRO A 488 -50.43 -3.97 27.16
N LEU A 489 -50.17 -3.33 28.29
CA LEU A 489 -49.48 -3.97 29.41
C LEU A 489 -50.41 -5.03 30.03
N PRO A 490 -49.91 -6.23 30.38
CA PRO A 490 -50.73 -7.26 30.99
C PRO A 490 -51.02 -6.90 32.46
N LEU A 491 -52.11 -6.16 32.71
CA LEU A 491 -52.64 -5.99 34.07
C LEU A 491 -53.01 -7.37 34.63
N ALA A 492 -52.41 -7.74 35.77
CA ALA A 492 -52.52 -9.06 36.38
C ALA A 492 -53.91 -9.39 36.97
N SER A 493 -54.91 -8.53 36.75
CA SER A 493 -56.32 -8.68 37.14
C SER A 493 -57.26 -8.91 35.95
N ALA A 494 -56.74 -9.03 34.72
CA ALA A 494 -57.54 -9.27 33.51
C ALA A 494 -58.03 -10.72 33.36
N THR A 495 -58.50 -11.34 34.46
CA THR A 495 -59.35 -12.53 34.40
C THR A 495 -60.72 -12.13 33.89
N LYS A 496 -60.86 -11.90 32.58
CA LYS A 496 -62.18 -11.79 31.94
C LYS A 496 -62.94 -13.08 32.24
N ASP A 497 -64.11 -12.91 32.84
CA ASP A 497 -65.05 -13.99 33.09
C ASP A 497 -65.44 -14.66 31.75
N LYS A 498 -65.79 -15.94 31.80
CA LYS A 498 -66.07 -16.77 30.60
C LYS A 498 -67.54 -17.11 30.44
N PHE A 499 -68.40 -16.25 30.95
CA PHE A 499 -69.85 -16.30 30.81
C PHE A 499 -70.35 -14.88 30.50
N PHE A 500 -71.30 -14.79 29.56
CA PHE A 500 -71.88 -13.56 28.99
C PHE A 500 -70.85 -12.74 28.15
N ASP A 501 -71.08 -12.44 26.86
CA ASP A 501 -72.20 -12.80 25.97
C ASP A 501 -71.73 -13.05 24.52
N GLU A 502 -72.59 -13.70 23.73
CA GLU A 502 -72.48 -13.76 22.27
C GLU A 502 -73.06 -12.47 21.66
N GLU A 503 -72.23 -11.48 21.36
CA GLU A 503 -72.59 -10.40 20.43
C GLU A 503 -71.50 -10.18 19.37
N GLU A 504 -71.95 -9.88 18.15
CA GLU A 504 -71.19 -9.98 16.91
C GLU A 504 -70.42 -8.68 16.61
N SER A 505 -69.15 -8.62 17.03
CA SER A 505 -68.27 -7.45 16.87
C SER A 505 -67.26 -7.68 15.73
N GLU A 506 -67.58 -7.19 14.53
CA GLU A 506 -66.72 -7.28 13.33
C GLU A 506 -65.48 -6.35 13.39
N ASP A 507 -64.50 -6.68 14.25
CA ASP A 507 -63.25 -5.89 14.42
C ASP A 507 -61.98 -6.78 14.44
N GLU A 508 -61.91 -7.85 13.62
CA GLU A 508 -60.77 -8.80 13.58
C GLU A 508 -59.60 -8.37 12.65
N ASP A 509 -59.60 -7.13 12.13
CA ASP A 509 -58.79 -6.74 10.95
C ASP A 509 -57.53 -5.88 11.25
N ASN A 510 -57.10 -5.78 12.52
CA ASN A 510 -55.87 -5.06 12.91
C ASN A 510 -54.83 -5.88 13.69
N ASP A 511 -55.06 -7.18 13.92
CA ASP A 511 -54.11 -8.03 14.65
C ASP A 511 -53.04 -8.61 13.69
N VAL A 512 -51.81 -8.08 13.76
CA VAL A 512 -50.72 -8.42 12.80
C VAL A 512 -50.43 -9.92 12.83
N VAL A 513 -50.84 -10.62 11.76
CA VAL A 513 -50.93 -12.09 11.73
C VAL A 513 -49.58 -12.77 11.96
N THR A 514 -49.33 -13.16 13.21
CA THR A 514 -48.06 -13.76 13.62
C THR A 514 -47.79 -15.09 12.90
N ARG A 515 -46.51 -15.37 12.64
CA ARG A 515 -46.03 -16.58 11.93
C ARG A 515 -46.55 -17.90 12.55
N THR A 516 -46.81 -17.90 13.85
CA THR A 516 -47.44 -19.01 14.61
C THR A 516 -48.91 -19.15 14.26
N MET A 517 -49.67 -18.05 14.21
CA MET A 517 -51.08 -18.04 13.79
C MET A 517 -51.23 -18.51 12.33
N LEU A 518 -50.39 -18.01 11.42
CA LEU A 518 -50.34 -18.44 10.01
C LEU A 518 -50.01 -19.94 9.86
N LYS A 519 -49.07 -20.47 10.67
CA LYS A 519 -48.83 -21.91 10.76
C LYS A 519 -50.06 -22.67 11.26
N LEU A 520 -50.71 -22.21 12.32
CA LEU A 520 -51.88 -22.89 12.89
C LEU A 520 -53.08 -22.90 11.92
N ARG A 521 -53.33 -21.78 11.22
CA ARG A 521 -54.39 -21.66 10.19
C ARG A 521 -54.09 -22.55 8.98
N SER A 522 -52.83 -22.62 8.53
CA SER A 522 -52.43 -23.53 7.44
C SER A 522 -52.47 -25.02 7.86
N GLN A 523 -52.10 -25.35 9.09
CA GLN A 523 -52.23 -26.71 9.63
C GLN A 523 -53.70 -27.14 9.74
N LYS A 524 -54.60 -26.31 10.30
CA LYS A 524 -56.05 -26.57 10.31
C LYS A 524 -56.64 -26.78 8.90
N LEU A 525 -56.13 -26.05 7.90
CA LEU A 525 -56.50 -26.26 6.49
C LEU A 525 -56.02 -27.60 5.91
N VAL A 526 -54.79 -28.03 6.24
CA VAL A 526 -54.27 -29.35 5.84
C VAL A 526 -55.04 -30.49 6.53
N GLU A 527 -55.29 -30.36 7.83
CA GLU A 527 -56.01 -31.38 8.63
C GLU A 527 -57.48 -31.52 8.19
N SER A 528 -58.16 -30.42 7.88
CA SER A 528 -59.53 -30.45 7.36
C SER A 528 -59.62 -31.05 5.95
N ARG A 529 -58.62 -30.79 5.07
CA ARG A 529 -58.50 -31.49 3.78
C ARG A 529 -58.23 -32.99 3.94
N ASN A 530 -57.36 -33.38 4.87
CA ASN A 530 -57.05 -34.79 5.14
C ASN A 530 -58.25 -35.54 5.73
N LYS A 531 -59.03 -34.92 6.63
CA LYS A 531 -60.30 -35.49 7.15
C LYS A 531 -61.31 -35.83 6.04
N LYS A 532 -61.35 -35.08 4.93
CA LYS A 532 -62.21 -35.38 3.77
C LYS A 532 -61.70 -36.51 2.86
N ARG A 533 -60.45 -36.98 3.01
CA ARG A 533 -59.90 -38.12 2.23
C ARG A 533 -60.08 -39.49 2.89
N GLY A 534 -60.47 -39.56 4.17
CA GLY A 534 -60.50 -40.81 4.95
C GLY A 534 -61.73 -41.72 4.77
N ARG A 535 -62.68 -41.42 3.87
CA ARG A 535 -64.00 -42.11 3.82
C ARG A 535 -64.38 -42.67 2.45
N ALA A 536 -63.44 -43.35 1.78
CA ALA A 536 -63.68 -44.03 0.50
C ALA A 536 -62.79 -45.28 0.29
N ARG A 537 -62.94 -46.32 1.14
CA ARG A 537 -62.70 -47.75 0.85
C ARG A 537 -62.80 -48.63 2.11
N ARG A 538 -63.91 -49.34 2.24
CA ARG A 538 -63.99 -50.69 2.82
C ARG A 538 -65.19 -51.39 2.16
N ASN A 539 -65.10 -52.71 2.07
CA ASN A 539 -66.09 -53.57 1.41
C ASN A 539 -67.39 -53.63 2.21
#